data_AF-A0A7X7NIT8-F1
#
_entry.id   AF-A0A7X7NIT8-F1
#
_cell.length_a   1.000
_cell.length_b   1.000
_cell.length_c   1.000
_cell.angle_alpha   90.00
_cell.angle_beta   90.00
_cell.angle_gamma   90.00
#
_symmetry.space_group_name_H-M   'P 1'
#
loop_
_entity.id
_entity.type
_entity.pdbx_description
1 polymer ?
#
loop_
_entity_poly.entity_id
_entity_poly.type
_entity_poly.pdbx_seq_one_letter_code
_entity_poly.pdbx_strand_id
1 'polypeptide(L)'
;MVENKNMTTDEFEKKSGKATIAATTVLFAISLAGIFFAGLWPFNFFPPNKVTWNQKENSLSFRRSSIAFISEIPEEIGSEPGFTIDLKIKPFTRYPGSLPRILSIGRMKEEYLIIGQWKSGIVFRVFDNYLGEYNEVGYGKAFLSKKPVQITLSSGPHGTTIFIDGKAVRSYKKTLMSKHSRLGGTVVLGNSITGDQPWNGDFMHLSIRQGLYTPNTVSDSRNDLLRFDFTTKKQPEYYVSSGRYKDTKLIVPVRFSPPFKKVLTPFWIDFKPDKHYLFDVILNLIGFVPSGFLLGLILVLCKVKTRKALIITLVVLASVSLTIELLQVTLPSRTSQLSDLILNGSGGLIGGVIAIWFAKMIFPFRSKLA
;
A
#
# COMPACT_ATOMS: atom_id res chain seq x y z
N MET A 1 -2.56 -67.84 -30.25
CA MET A 1 -1.79 -66.91 -31.09
C MET A 1 -1.85 -65.54 -30.44
N VAL A 2 -0.79 -65.13 -29.76
CA VAL A 2 -0.66 -63.77 -29.23
C VAL A 2 0.10 -62.99 -30.29
N GLU A 3 -0.61 -62.11 -31.00
CA GLU A 3 -0.04 -61.24 -32.03
C GLU A 3 0.85 -60.19 -31.34
N ASN A 4 2.16 -60.45 -31.31
CA ASN A 4 3.14 -59.52 -30.78
C ASN A 4 3.31 -58.38 -31.80
N LYS A 5 2.53 -57.30 -31.63
CA LYS A 5 2.69 -56.06 -32.39
C LYS A 5 4.04 -55.44 -32.03
N ASN A 6 5.07 -55.78 -32.80
CA ASN A 6 6.35 -55.08 -32.74
C ASN A 6 6.12 -53.63 -33.17
N MET A 7 6.12 -52.73 -32.18
CA MET A 7 6.01 -51.29 -32.35
C MET A 7 7.18 -50.82 -33.23
N THR A 8 6.90 -50.12 -34.33
CA THR A 8 7.96 -49.59 -35.18
C THR A 8 8.74 -48.50 -34.44
N THR A 9 10.00 -48.27 -34.81
CA THR A 9 10.85 -47.22 -34.23
C THR A 9 10.16 -45.84 -34.26
N ASP A 10 9.40 -45.54 -35.32
CA ASP A 10 8.61 -44.31 -35.45
C ASP A 10 7.45 -44.22 -34.45
N GLU A 11 6.76 -45.33 -34.16
CA GLU A 11 5.71 -45.37 -33.14
C GLU A 11 6.28 -45.20 -31.74
N PHE A 12 7.46 -45.78 -31.46
CA PHE A 12 8.15 -45.63 -30.19
C PHE A 12 8.64 -44.19 -29.98
N GLU A 13 9.24 -43.54 -30.98
CA GLU A 13 9.65 -42.13 -30.92
C GLU A 13 8.46 -41.18 -30.72
N LYS A 14 7.34 -41.46 -31.39
CA LYS A 14 6.12 -40.66 -31.27
C LYS A 14 5.47 -40.81 -29.89
N LYS A 15 5.50 -42.02 -29.31
CA LYS A 15 5.01 -42.29 -27.95
C LYS A 15 5.91 -41.67 -26.88
N SER A 16 7.23 -41.79 -27.04
CA SER A 16 8.23 -41.17 -26.16
C SER A 16 8.13 -39.64 -26.17
N GLY A 17 8.01 -39.01 -27.35
CA GLY A 17 7.84 -37.57 -27.47
C GLY A 17 6.56 -37.05 -26.81
N LYS A 18 5.45 -37.78 -26.92
CA LYS A 18 4.19 -37.45 -26.23
C LYS A 18 4.33 -37.53 -24.71
N ALA A 19 5.02 -38.55 -24.19
CA ALA A 19 5.27 -38.69 -22.76
C ALA A 19 6.12 -37.54 -22.21
N THR A 20 7.18 -37.15 -22.93
CA THR A 20 8.03 -36.00 -22.54
C THR A 20 7.27 -34.68 -22.52
N ILE A 21 6.42 -34.43 -23.54
CA ILE A 21 5.56 -33.24 -23.55
C ILE A 21 4.64 -33.25 -22.33
N ALA A 22 3.95 -34.36 -22.07
CA ALA A 22 3.04 -34.48 -20.93
C ALA A 22 3.76 -34.23 -19.59
N ALA A 23 4.92 -34.84 -19.36
CA ALA A 23 5.71 -34.62 -18.15
C ALA A 23 6.15 -33.14 -18.01
N THR A 24 6.62 -32.52 -19.10
CA THR A 24 7.02 -31.11 -19.11
C THR A 24 5.84 -30.18 -18.84
N THR A 25 4.64 -30.51 -19.37
CA THR A 25 3.40 -29.78 -19.09
C THR A 25 3.00 -29.87 -17.62
N VAL A 26 3.14 -31.03 -16.98
CA VAL A 26 2.88 -31.17 -15.54
C VAL A 26 3.86 -30.32 -14.72
N LEU A 27 5.15 -30.35 -15.04
CA LEU A 27 6.15 -29.52 -14.37
C LEU A 27 5.88 -28.02 -14.57
N PHE A 28 5.45 -27.62 -15.77
CA PHE A 28 5.05 -26.25 -16.04
C PHE A 28 3.86 -25.82 -15.17
N ALA A 29 2.83 -26.67 -15.07
CA ALA A 29 1.67 -26.41 -14.23
C ALA A 29 2.05 -26.28 -12.74
N ILE A 30 2.95 -27.14 -12.25
CA ILE A 30 3.48 -27.06 -10.87
C ILE A 30 4.26 -25.75 -10.67
N SER A 31 5.11 -25.37 -11.62
CA SER A 31 5.86 -24.12 -11.56
C SER A 31 4.93 -22.91 -11.53
N LEU A 32 3.88 -22.87 -12.37
CA LEU A 32 2.87 -21.82 -12.34
C LEU A 32 2.12 -21.78 -11.01
N ALA A 33 1.72 -22.93 -10.46
CA ALA A 33 1.07 -23.00 -9.16
C ALA A 33 1.98 -22.44 -8.05
N GLY A 34 3.28 -22.73 -8.10
CA GLY A 34 4.28 -22.15 -7.20
C GLY A 34 4.39 -20.63 -7.32
N ILE A 35 4.38 -20.10 -8.54
CA ILE A 35 4.40 -18.64 -8.79
C ILE A 35 3.14 -17.98 -8.22
N PHE A 36 1.94 -18.52 -8.50
CA PHE A 36 0.70 -18.01 -7.92
C PHE A 36 0.72 -18.10 -6.40
N PHE A 37 1.22 -19.19 -5.83
CA PHE A 37 1.32 -19.35 -4.39
C PHE A 37 2.24 -18.30 -3.75
N ALA A 38 3.44 -18.11 -4.29
CA ALA A 38 4.38 -17.12 -3.78
C ALA A 38 3.86 -15.68 -3.96
N GLY A 39 3.29 -15.37 -5.12
CA GLY A 39 2.78 -14.05 -5.46
C GLY A 39 1.53 -13.65 -4.65
N LEU A 40 0.66 -14.62 -4.32
CA LEU A 40 -0.60 -14.35 -3.62
C LEU A 40 -0.54 -14.63 -2.11
N TRP A 41 0.52 -15.26 -1.60
CA TRP A 41 0.72 -15.45 -0.16
C TRP A 41 0.74 -14.08 0.58
N PRO A 42 0.00 -13.92 1.69
CA PRO A 42 -0.65 -14.97 2.52
C PRO A 42 -2.15 -15.23 2.22
N PHE A 43 -2.62 -14.96 0.99
CA PHE A 43 -4.01 -15.17 0.54
C PHE A 43 -5.09 -14.44 1.36
N ASN A 44 -4.70 -13.38 2.06
CA ASN A 44 -5.60 -12.61 2.90
C ASN A 44 -6.15 -11.39 2.15
N PHE A 45 -7.04 -11.65 1.18
CA PHE A 45 -7.64 -10.64 0.29
C PHE A 45 -8.67 -9.74 0.98
N PHE A 46 -9.17 -10.16 2.14
CA PHE A 46 -10.24 -9.47 2.86
C PHE A 46 -9.95 -9.39 4.36
N PRO A 47 -8.82 -8.77 4.77
CA PRO A 47 -8.47 -8.73 6.18
C PRO A 47 -9.51 -7.94 6.98
N PRO A 48 -9.81 -8.37 8.22
CA PRO A 48 -10.69 -7.61 9.10
C PRO A 48 -10.06 -6.26 9.44
N ASN A 49 -10.88 -5.22 9.55
CA ASN A 49 -10.45 -3.95 10.11
C ASN A 49 -10.24 -4.13 11.61
N LYS A 50 -9.05 -3.82 12.11
CA LYS A 50 -8.69 -4.04 13.52
C LYS A 50 -8.97 -2.84 14.41
N VAL A 51 -9.79 -1.89 13.94
CA VAL A 51 -10.28 -0.80 14.78
C VAL A 51 -11.21 -1.38 15.83
N THR A 52 -10.94 -1.09 17.10
CA THR A 52 -11.73 -1.58 18.24
C THR A 52 -11.93 -0.47 19.24
N TRP A 53 -13.04 -0.50 19.98
CA TRP A 53 -13.20 0.42 21.10
C TRP A 53 -12.55 -0.18 22.36
N ASN A 54 -11.57 0.52 22.91
CA ASN A 54 -10.83 0.10 24.10
C ASN A 54 -11.54 0.62 25.35
N GLN A 55 -12.21 -0.29 26.06
CA GLN A 55 -12.99 0.02 27.27
C GLN A 55 -12.13 0.53 28.43
N LYS A 56 -10.86 0.10 28.53
CA LYS A 56 -9.98 0.50 29.64
C LYS A 56 -9.54 1.95 29.53
N GLU A 57 -9.28 2.41 28.31
CA GLU A 57 -8.76 3.75 28.03
C GLU A 57 -9.85 4.71 27.53
N ASN A 58 -11.08 4.20 27.30
CA ASN A 58 -12.18 4.93 26.66
C ASN A 58 -11.70 5.59 25.36
N SER A 59 -11.34 4.77 24.38
CA SER A 59 -10.69 5.24 23.15
C SER A 59 -10.98 4.37 21.95
N LEU A 60 -10.81 4.93 20.76
CA LEU A 60 -10.77 4.17 19.51
C LEU A 60 -9.33 3.67 19.28
N SER A 61 -9.15 2.36 19.24
CA SER A 61 -7.85 1.70 19.19
C SER A 61 -7.49 1.28 17.78
N PHE A 62 -6.30 1.67 17.34
CA PHE A 62 -5.73 1.36 16.03
C PHE A 62 -4.55 0.38 16.15
N ARG A 63 -4.50 -0.57 15.22
CA ARG A 63 -3.47 -1.60 15.04
C ARG A 63 -2.97 -1.55 13.58
N ARG A 64 -2.03 -2.42 13.22
CA ARG A 64 -1.39 -2.43 11.89
C ARG A 64 -2.37 -2.48 10.71
N SER A 65 -3.53 -3.12 10.87
CA SER A 65 -4.57 -3.20 9.83
C SER A 65 -5.84 -2.51 10.29
N SER A 66 -5.69 -1.28 10.79
CA SER A 66 -6.79 -0.43 11.22
C SER A 66 -6.94 0.76 10.30
N ILE A 67 -8.18 1.13 10.00
CA ILE A 67 -8.48 2.37 9.30
C ILE A 67 -9.87 2.87 9.69
N ALA A 68 -10.02 4.18 9.83
CA ALA A 68 -11.30 4.86 9.90
C ALA A 68 -11.22 6.09 9.00
N PHE A 69 -12.29 6.46 8.30
CA PHE A 69 -12.21 7.58 7.36
C PHE A 69 -13.52 8.35 7.20
N ILE A 70 -13.38 9.60 6.79
CA ILE A 70 -14.45 10.45 6.31
C ILE A 70 -14.27 10.53 4.80
N SER A 71 -15.32 10.23 4.02
CA SER A 71 -15.22 10.17 2.56
C SER A 71 -14.75 11.50 1.97
N GLU A 72 -15.33 12.61 2.40
CA GLU A 72 -14.97 13.93 1.93
C GLU A 72 -15.33 15.02 2.93
N ILE A 73 -14.50 16.06 3.00
CA ILE A 73 -14.73 17.31 3.70
C ILE A 73 -14.47 18.49 2.74
N PRO A 74 -15.17 19.62 2.86
CA PRO A 74 -14.94 20.79 2.01
C PRO A 74 -13.54 21.39 2.16
N GLU A 75 -13.08 22.12 1.15
CA GLU A 75 -11.79 22.82 1.13
C GLU A 75 -11.80 24.10 1.99
N GLU A 76 -12.01 23.95 3.31
CA GLU A 76 -12.10 25.07 4.26
C GLU A 76 -10.90 25.16 5.22
N ILE A 77 -10.06 24.13 5.31
CA ILE A 77 -8.87 24.16 6.18
C ILE A 77 -7.83 25.06 5.51
N GLY A 78 -7.53 26.20 6.13
CA GLY A 78 -6.72 27.23 5.49
C GLY A 78 -5.95 28.10 6.47
N SER A 79 -5.04 28.89 5.92
CA SER A 79 -4.13 29.78 6.64
C SER A 79 -4.73 31.12 7.07
N GLU A 80 -5.91 31.50 6.56
CA GLU A 80 -6.64 32.70 6.98
C GLU A 80 -8.06 32.35 7.43
N PRO A 81 -8.46 32.67 8.67
CA PRO A 81 -7.68 33.30 9.74
C PRO A 81 -6.61 32.38 10.39
N GLY A 82 -6.41 31.19 9.84
CA GLY A 82 -5.55 30.13 10.37
C GLY A 82 -6.38 28.87 10.61
N PHE A 83 -5.74 27.83 11.11
CA PHE A 83 -6.41 26.59 11.51
C PHE A 83 -5.77 26.00 12.75
N THR A 84 -6.59 25.25 13.47
CA THR A 84 -6.18 24.51 14.67
C THR A 84 -6.58 23.05 14.52
N ILE A 85 -5.66 22.15 14.83
CA ILE A 85 -5.94 20.72 14.94
C ILE A 85 -5.61 20.30 16.36
N ASP A 86 -6.59 19.75 17.08
CA ASP A 86 -6.41 19.22 18.42
C ASP A 86 -6.67 17.71 18.45
N LEU A 87 -5.74 16.99 19.05
CA LEU A 87 -5.72 15.54 19.13
C LEU A 87 -5.50 15.12 20.59
N LYS A 88 -6.20 14.08 21.04
CA LYS A 88 -5.82 13.37 22.27
C LYS A 88 -5.56 11.91 21.95
N ILE A 89 -4.31 11.48 22.10
CA ILE A 89 -3.83 10.18 21.60
C ILE A 89 -2.81 9.54 22.54
N LYS A 90 -2.64 8.23 22.41
CA LYS A 90 -1.63 7.42 23.12
C LYS A 90 -1.04 6.36 22.19
N PRO A 91 0.20 6.55 21.71
CA PRO A 91 0.89 5.54 20.90
C PRO A 91 1.19 4.24 21.66
N PHE A 92 1.09 3.10 20.97
CA PHE A 92 1.51 1.80 21.51
C PHE A 92 2.95 1.44 21.17
N THR A 93 3.36 1.72 19.94
CA THR A 93 4.66 1.32 19.39
C THR A 93 5.39 2.52 18.84
N ARG A 94 6.72 2.46 18.85
CA ARG A 94 7.60 3.45 18.23
C ARG A 94 8.37 2.74 17.13
N TYR A 95 8.06 3.03 15.87
CA TYR A 95 8.77 2.43 14.74
C TYR A 95 10.02 3.27 14.41
N PRO A 96 11.23 2.67 14.42
CA PRO A 96 12.41 3.34 13.90
C PRO A 96 12.36 3.33 12.36
N GLY A 97 12.53 4.49 11.72
CA GLY A 97 12.73 4.58 10.27
C GLY A 97 11.48 4.68 9.39
N SER A 98 10.29 4.88 9.97
CA SER A 98 9.07 5.17 9.22
C SER A 98 8.29 6.32 9.85
N LEU A 99 7.29 6.85 9.13
CA LEU A 99 6.38 7.90 9.61
C LEU A 99 4.93 7.39 9.62
N PRO A 100 4.54 6.49 10.55
CA PRO A 100 3.15 6.08 10.74
C PRO A 100 2.17 7.26 10.75
N ARG A 101 1.05 7.14 10.04
CA ARG A 101 0.04 8.20 9.92
C ARG A 101 -0.97 8.10 11.04
N ILE A 102 -0.94 9.07 11.96
CA ILE A 102 -2.01 9.27 12.95
C ILE A 102 -3.26 9.76 12.22
N LEU A 103 -3.08 10.74 11.35
CA LEU A 103 -4.12 11.33 10.51
C LEU A 103 -3.54 11.72 9.16
N SER A 104 -4.30 11.47 8.09
CA SER A 104 -4.00 11.93 6.73
C SER A 104 -5.22 12.61 6.12
N ILE A 105 -5.01 13.70 5.39
CA ILE A 105 -6.03 14.35 4.55
C ILE A 105 -5.50 14.45 3.13
N GLY A 106 -6.33 14.15 2.14
CA GLY A 106 -5.93 14.26 0.75
C GLY A 106 -7.00 13.82 -0.23
N ARG A 107 -6.63 13.75 -1.51
CA ARG A 107 -7.51 13.33 -2.60
C ARG A 107 -6.77 12.32 -3.46
N MET A 108 -7.53 11.37 -4.00
CA MET A 108 -6.95 10.26 -4.77
C MET A 108 -5.84 9.56 -3.97
N LYS A 109 -4.62 9.48 -4.49
CA LYS A 109 -3.48 8.80 -3.84
C LYS A 109 -2.53 9.76 -3.13
N GLU A 110 -2.84 11.05 -3.11
CA GLU A 110 -1.96 12.10 -2.60
C GLU A 110 -2.39 12.55 -1.21
N GLU A 111 -1.43 12.73 -0.31
CA GLU A 111 -1.65 13.21 1.06
C GLU A 111 -1.23 14.68 1.15
N TYR A 112 -2.19 15.59 1.33
CA TYR A 112 -1.93 17.03 1.45
C TYR A 112 -1.75 17.47 2.89
N LEU A 113 -2.27 16.74 3.87
CA LEU A 113 -1.96 16.95 5.28
C LEU A 113 -1.63 15.62 5.91
N ILE A 114 -0.48 15.54 6.57
CA ILE A 114 0.01 14.36 7.26
C ILE A 114 0.30 14.75 8.71
N ILE A 115 -0.32 14.04 9.64
CA ILE A 115 0.09 14.02 11.05
C ILE A 115 0.72 12.66 11.30
N GLY A 116 2.04 12.66 11.43
CA GLY A 116 2.84 11.45 11.56
C GLY A 116 3.50 11.32 12.93
N GLN A 117 3.73 10.07 13.36
CA GLN A 117 4.56 9.80 14.53
C GLN A 117 5.99 9.45 14.08
N TRP A 118 7.00 10.20 14.54
CA TRP A 118 8.40 9.87 14.33
C TRP A 118 9.08 9.56 15.66
N LYS A 119 9.41 8.29 15.92
CA LYS A 119 9.96 7.82 17.22
C LYS A 119 9.05 8.25 18.39
N SER A 120 9.54 9.16 19.25
CA SER A 120 8.82 9.77 20.38
C SER A 120 8.21 11.14 20.05
N GLY A 121 8.27 11.57 18.79
CA GLY A 121 7.82 12.86 18.34
C GLY A 121 6.59 12.81 17.44
N ILE A 122 6.00 13.98 17.26
CA ILE A 122 4.94 14.23 16.30
C ILE A 122 5.46 15.13 15.18
N VAL A 123 5.01 14.86 13.96
CA VAL A 123 5.34 15.61 12.74
C VAL A 123 4.03 16.03 12.09
N PHE A 124 3.96 17.29 11.69
CA PHE A 124 2.88 17.85 10.89
C PHE A 124 3.49 18.29 9.56
N ARG A 125 3.02 17.68 8.48
CA ARG A 125 3.44 18.02 7.12
C ARG A 125 2.22 18.42 6.32
N VAL A 126 2.30 19.53 5.61
CA VAL A 126 1.20 20.09 4.83
C VAL A 126 1.71 20.47 3.45
N PHE A 127 1.00 20.05 2.40
CA PHE A 127 1.23 20.47 1.02
C PHE A 127 0.54 21.82 0.79
N ASP A 128 1.33 22.81 0.43
CA ASP A 128 0.83 24.09 -0.01
C ASP A 128 0.45 23.98 -1.49
N ASN A 129 -0.84 23.81 -1.78
CA ASN A 129 -1.32 23.68 -3.15
C ASN A 129 -1.14 24.94 -4.01
N TYR A 130 -0.87 26.10 -3.41
CA TYR A 130 -0.59 27.34 -4.15
C TYR A 130 0.89 27.45 -4.51
N LEU A 131 1.80 27.07 -3.61
CA LEU A 131 3.25 27.11 -3.84
C LEU A 131 3.81 25.82 -4.47
N GLY A 132 3.07 24.72 -4.41
CA GLY A 132 3.49 23.42 -4.94
C GLY A 132 4.57 22.73 -4.10
N GLU A 133 4.65 23.01 -2.80
CA GLU A 133 5.69 22.45 -1.92
C GLU A 133 5.15 21.92 -0.59
N TYR A 134 5.94 21.08 0.08
CA TYR A 134 5.62 20.56 1.42
C TYR A 134 6.28 21.39 2.52
N ASN A 135 5.47 21.80 3.49
CA ASN A 135 5.89 22.45 4.72
C ASN A 135 5.81 21.47 5.89
N GLU A 136 6.82 21.46 6.75
CA GLU A 136 6.88 20.53 7.88
C GLU A 136 7.28 21.24 9.18
N VAL A 137 6.60 20.87 10.27
CA VAL A 137 6.97 21.20 11.64
C VAL A 137 6.82 19.96 12.53
N GLY A 138 7.45 19.95 13.70
CA GLY A 138 7.35 18.81 14.60
C GLY A 138 7.99 19.00 15.97
N TYR A 139 7.68 18.10 16.88
CA TYR A 139 8.21 18.12 18.24
C TYR A 139 8.64 16.72 18.67
N GLY A 140 9.95 16.54 18.91
CA GLY A 140 10.57 15.23 19.13
C GLY A 140 10.24 14.55 20.47
N LYS A 141 9.61 15.27 21.41
CA LYS A 141 9.37 14.81 22.79
C LYS A 141 7.87 14.66 23.12
N ALA A 142 7.00 14.64 22.11
CA ALA A 142 5.54 14.57 22.30
C ALA A 142 5.08 13.31 23.06
N PHE A 143 5.77 12.19 22.89
CA PHE A 143 5.35 10.86 23.39
C PHE A 143 6.38 10.24 24.35
N LEU A 144 7.06 11.06 25.17
CA LEU A 144 7.98 10.53 26.19
C LEU A 144 7.23 9.78 27.30
N SER A 145 6.06 10.30 27.69
CA SER A 145 5.16 9.65 28.65
C SER A 145 4.41 8.47 28.01
N LYS A 146 4.03 7.48 28.83
CA LYS A 146 3.11 6.39 28.45
C LYS A 146 1.63 6.76 28.65
N LYS A 147 1.35 7.95 29.18
CA LYS A 147 -0.02 8.46 29.37
C LYS A 147 -0.55 9.03 28.05
N PRO A 148 -1.88 9.12 27.88
CA PRO A 148 -2.46 9.90 26.80
C PRO A 148 -1.97 11.35 26.82
N VAL A 149 -1.73 11.92 25.65
CA VAL A 149 -1.21 13.28 25.48
C VAL A 149 -2.18 14.06 24.61
N GLN A 150 -2.53 15.27 25.03
CA GLN A 150 -3.23 16.23 24.19
C GLN A 150 -2.22 17.04 23.39
N ILE A 151 -2.40 17.09 22.07
CA ILE A 151 -1.52 17.79 21.15
C ILE A 151 -2.36 18.73 20.31
N THR A 152 -2.03 20.02 20.40
CA THR A 152 -2.69 21.05 19.61
C THR A 152 -1.69 21.69 18.66
N LEU A 153 -1.99 21.69 17.37
CA LEU A 153 -1.29 22.48 16.36
C LEU A 153 -2.13 23.71 16.05
N SER A 154 -1.55 24.90 16.12
CA SER A 154 -2.16 26.14 15.63
C SER A 154 -1.27 26.77 14.58
N SER A 155 -1.77 26.96 13.37
CA SER A 155 -1.02 27.57 12.27
C SER A 155 -1.82 28.70 11.63
N GLY A 156 -1.16 29.80 11.26
CA GLY A 156 -1.77 30.93 10.57
C GLY A 156 -0.74 31.94 10.09
N PRO A 157 -1.14 33.19 9.79
CA PRO A 157 -0.29 34.15 9.08
C PRO A 157 1.02 34.51 9.82
N HIS A 158 1.02 34.41 11.15
CA HIS A 158 2.16 34.75 12.00
C HIS A 158 3.05 33.55 12.37
N GLY A 159 2.76 32.36 11.83
CA GLY A 159 3.54 31.16 12.05
C GLY A 159 2.75 30.02 12.68
N THR A 160 3.47 29.05 13.24
CA THR A 160 2.91 27.79 13.71
C THR A 160 3.39 27.46 15.11
N THR A 161 2.48 27.11 16.01
CA THR A 161 2.81 26.70 17.38
C THR A 161 2.23 25.32 17.69
N ILE A 162 3.03 24.51 18.36
CA ILE A 162 2.65 23.19 18.87
C ILE A 162 2.52 23.29 20.39
N PHE A 163 1.40 22.82 20.90
CA PHE A 163 1.09 22.72 22.32
C PHE A 163 1.01 21.24 22.73
N ILE A 164 1.50 20.94 23.93
CA ILE A 164 1.35 19.65 24.59
C ILE A 164 0.65 19.89 25.92
N ASP A 165 -0.49 19.25 26.12
CA ASP A 165 -1.34 19.40 27.30
C ASP A 165 -1.61 20.89 27.64
N GLY A 166 -1.92 21.67 26.60
CA GLY A 166 -2.20 23.11 26.69
C GLY A 166 -0.98 24.04 26.79
N LYS A 167 0.24 23.50 27.01
CA LYS A 167 1.47 24.31 27.09
C LYS A 167 2.17 24.41 25.74
N ALA A 168 2.52 25.62 25.31
CA ALA A 168 3.32 25.82 24.10
C ALA A 168 4.72 25.20 24.28
N VAL A 169 5.08 24.22 23.45
CA VAL A 169 6.38 23.53 23.51
C VAL A 169 7.32 23.91 22.37
N ARG A 170 6.77 24.42 21.27
CA ARG A 170 7.55 24.88 20.11
C ARG A 170 6.75 25.86 19.27
N SER A 171 7.38 26.98 18.92
CA SER A 171 6.84 27.97 17.98
C SER A 171 7.79 28.16 16.81
N TYR A 172 7.23 28.33 15.62
CA TYR A 172 7.90 28.53 14.36
C TYR A 172 7.39 29.81 13.73
N LYS A 173 8.29 30.65 13.20
CA LYS A 173 7.90 31.79 12.35
C LYS A 173 7.27 31.33 11.02
N LYS A 174 7.57 30.10 10.60
CA LYS A 174 7.05 29.50 9.37
C LYS A 174 5.57 29.09 9.54
N THR A 175 4.75 29.49 8.57
CA THR A 175 3.39 28.97 8.36
C THR A 175 3.45 27.63 7.62
N LEU A 176 2.49 26.74 7.89
CA LEU A 176 2.36 25.48 7.14
C LEU A 176 1.70 25.65 5.77
N MET A 177 0.99 26.76 5.56
CA MET A 177 0.21 27.04 4.35
C MET A 177 0.24 28.53 4.00
N SER A 178 0.35 28.85 2.72
CA SER A 178 0.20 30.21 2.19
C SER A 178 -1.25 30.69 2.30
N LYS A 179 -1.47 32.01 2.32
CA LYS A 179 -2.81 32.65 2.48
C LYS A 179 -3.90 32.13 1.54
N HIS A 180 -3.51 31.71 0.33
CA HIS A 180 -4.43 31.23 -0.71
C HIS A 180 -4.64 29.71 -0.68
N SER A 181 -3.83 29.00 0.10
CA SER A 181 -3.94 27.56 0.21
C SER A 181 -5.14 27.16 1.07
N ARG A 182 -5.92 26.21 0.57
CA ARG A 182 -7.08 25.60 1.23
C ARG A 182 -7.04 24.10 1.01
N LEU A 183 -7.42 23.34 2.03
CA LEU A 183 -7.38 21.88 2.04
C LEU A 183 -8.74 21.30 2.43
N GLY A 184 -9.08 20.20 1.75
CA GLY A 184 -10.23 19.36 1.98
C GLY A 184 -9.97 17.97 1.42
N GLY A 185 -11.01 17.17 1.26
CA GLY A 185 -10.93 15.80 0.73
C GLY A 185 -11.15 14.71 1.78
N THR A 186 -10.60 13.53 1.53
CA THR A 186 -10.79 12.36 2.40
C THR A 186 -9.92 12.50 3.64
N VAL A 187 -10.51 12.31 4.82
CA VAL A 187 -9.78 12.27 6.10
C VAL A 187 -9.63 10.82 6.52
N VAL A 188 -8.42 10.37 6.83
CA VAL A 188 -8.12 9.01 7.29
C VAL A 188 -7.44 9.05 8.64
N LEU A 189 -7.87 8.20 9.57
CA LEU A 189 -7.27 8.00 10.89
C LEU A 189 -6.57 6.66 10.98
N GLY A 190 -5.41 6.66 11.62
CA GLY A 190 -4.61 5.48 11.94
C GLY A 190 -3.91 4.82 10.75
N ASN A 191 -3.97 5.42 9.57
CA ASN A 191 -3.24 4.97 8.39
C ASN A 191 -3.11 6.07 7.33
N SER A 192 -2.29 5.83 6.30
CA SER A 192 -2.31 6.63 5.08
C SER A 192 -3.60 6.40 4.30
N ILE A 193 -3.85 7.30 3.35
CA ILE A 193 -4.98 7.22 2.41
C ILE A 193 -4.95 5.92 1.58
N THR A 194 -3.77 5.36 1.34
CA THR A 194 -3.55 4.08 0.65
C THR A 194 -3.39 2.87 1.57
N GLY A 195 -3.39 3.06 2.89
CA GLY A 195 -3.36 1.98 3.88
C GLY A 195 -2.00 1.35 4.17
N ASP A 196 -0.90 1.90 3.65
CA ASP A 196 0.45 1.36 3.71
C ASP A 196 1.34 1.97 4.81
N GLN A 197 0.85 2.96 5.57
CA GLN A 197 1.58 3.63 6.65
C GLN A 197 0.81 3.58 7.99
N PRO A 198 0.59 2.39 8.55
CA PRO A 198 -0.29 2.20 9.69
C PRO A 198 0.27 2.79 10.98
N TRP A 199 -0.60 3.40 11.77
CA TRP A 199 -0.32 3.87 13.13
C TRP A 199 -0.98 2.98 14.17
N ASN A 200 -0.26 2.74 15.27
CA ASN A 200 -0.77 1.94 16.39
C ASN A 200 -0.88 2.80 17.64
N GLY A 201 -2.09 2.98 18.12
CA GLY A 201 -2.35 3.73 19.33
C GLY A 201 -3.84 3.84 19.65
N ASP A 202 -4.11 4.41 20.80
CA ASP A 202 -5.45 4.80 21.22
C ASP A 202 -5.70 6.26 20.83
N PHE A 203 -6.89 6.52 20.28
CA PHE A 203 -7.35 7.82 19.82
C PHE A 203 -8.60 8.20 20.61
N MET A 204 -8.53 9.27 21.39
CA MET A 204 -9.62 9.69 22.28
C MET A 204 -10.41 10.87 21.70
N HIS A 205 -9.72 11.81 21.05
CA HIS A 205 -10.34 13.04 20.56
C HIS A 205 -9.67 13.54 19.29
N LEU A 206 -10.48 14.06 18.37
CA LEU A 206 -10.08 14.83 17.20
C LEU A 206 -10.95 16.08 17.12
N SER A 207 -10.35 17.25 16.97
CA SER A 207 -11.04 18.41 16.42
C SER A 207 -10.18 19.13 15.39
N ILE A 208 -10.84 19.63 14.35
CA ILE A 208 -10.27 20.48 13.31
C ILE A 208 -11.12 21.75 13.30
N ARG A 209 -10.46 22.90 13.46
CA ARG A 209 -11.09 24.21 13.65
C ARG A 209 -10.48 25.23 12.71
N GLN A 210 -11.30 26.18 12.26
CA GLN A 210 -10.82 27.39 11.61
C GLN A 210 -10.48 28.46 12.66
N GLY A 211 -9.33 29.11 12.49
CA GLY A 211 -8.78 30.09 13.41
C GLY A 211 -7.66 29.55 14.30
N LEU A 212 -7.01 30.48 15.00
CA LEU A 212 -5.88 30.22 15.88
C LEU A 212 -6.34 29.69 17.24
N TYR A 213 -5.50 28.86 17.85
CA TYR A 213 -5.73 28.35 19.20
C TYR A 213 -5.64 29.46 20.24
N THR A 214 -6.64 29.53 21.11
CA THR A 214 -6.58 30.34 22.34
C THR A 214 -6.85 29.44 23.55
N PRO A 215 -6.05 29.52 24.63
CA PRO A 215 -6.22 28.65 25.80
C PRO A 215 -7.62 28.70 26.44
N ASN A 216 -8.38 29.78 26.20
CA ASN A 216 -9.73 29.98 26.74
C ASN A 216 -10.87 29.49 25.82
N THR A 217 -10.61 29.02 24.58
CA THR A 217 -11.67 28.52 23.67
C THR A 217 -11.99 27.03 23.83
N VAL A 218 -11.89 26.49 25.04
CA VAL A 218 -12.02 25.04 25.30
C VAL A 218 -13.45 24.49 25.16
N SER A 219 -14.52 25.29 25.04
CA SER A 219 -15.89 24.75 25.09
C SER A 219 -16.84 25.05 23.93
N ASP A 220 -16.57 25.97 22.99
CA ASP A 220 -17.54 26.22 21.91
C ASP A 220 -17.31 25.31 20.70
N SER A 221 -17.91 24.12 20.75
CA SER A 221 -17.97 23.15 19.65
C SER A 221 -18.51 23.72 18.33
N ARG A 222 -19.20 24.88 18.35
CA ARG A 222 -19.75 25.52 17.14
C ARG A 222 -18.67 26.06 16.18
N ASN A 223 -17.45 26.29 16.67
CA ASN A 223 -16.33 26.76 15.84
C ASN A 223 -15.48 25.63 15.24
N ASP A 224 -15.66 24.39 15.71
CA ASP A 224 -14.95 23.24 15.15
C ASP A 224 -15.61 22.86 13.82
N LEU A 225 -14.84 22.76 12.74
CA LEU A 225 -15.33 22.22 11.46
C LEU A 225 -15.75 20.75 11.66
N LEU A 226 -14.86 19.99 12.30
CA LEU A 226 -15.06 18.59 12.65
C LEU A 226 -14.69 18.38 14.11
N ARG A 227 -15.51 17.60 14.82
CA ARG A 227 -15.24 17.22 16.21
C ARG A 227 -15.71 15.81 16.47
N PHE A 228 -14.78 14.95 16.87
CA PHE A 228 -15.06 13.56 17.26
C PHE A 228 -14.55 13.31 18.68
N ASP A 229 -15.42 12.74 19.49
CA ASP A 229 -15.11 12.23 20.81
C ASP A 229 -15.33 10.72 20.82
N PHE A 230 -14.25 9.99 21.07
CA PHE A 230 -14.22 8.53 21.08
C PHE A 230 -14.27 7.94 22.49
N THR A 231 -14.36 8.79 23.53
CA THR A 231 -14.41 8.37 24.92
C THR A 231 -15.73 7.70 25.31
N THR A 232 -16.79 8.03 24.59
CA THR A 232 -18.07 7.34 24.73
C THR A 232 -18.19 6.26 23.65
N LYS A 233 -18.52 5.03 24.05
CA LYS A 233 -18.83 3.95 23.12
C LYS A 233 -20.07 4.34 22.29
N LYS A 234 -19.87 4.61 21.00
CA LYS A 234 -20.95 4.83 20.01
C LYS A 234 -21.00 3.65 19.02
N GLN A 235 -21.99 3.68 18.13
CA GLN A 235 -22.32 2.60 17.20
C GLN A 235 -21.07 1.98 16.52
N PRO A 236 -21.07 0.66 16.27
CA PRO A 236 -19.86 -0.08 15.87
C PRO A 236 -19.28 0.29 14.50
N GLU A 237 -20.05 0.98 13.65
CA GLU A 237 -19.71 1.20 12.23
C GLU A 237 -19.33 2.65 11.90
N TYR A 238 -19.77 3.62 12.70
CA TYR A 238 -19.43 5.02 12.45
C TYR A 238 -19.54 5.91 13.69
N TYR A 239 -18.81 7.02 13.66
CA TYR A 239 -18.92 8.13 14.60
C TYR A 239 -19.44 9.37 13.87
N VAL A 240 -20.26 10.18 14.53
CA VAL A 240 -20.82 11.40 13.94
C VAL A 240 -20.12 12.63 14.52
N SER A 241 -19.72 13.54 13.64
CA SER A 241 -19.13 14.81 14.01
C SER A 241 -20.12 15.68 14.78
N SER A 242 -19.67 16.30 15.86
CA SER A 242 -20.43 17.34 16.60
C SER A 242 -20.00 18.77 16.24
N GLY A 243 -19.20 18.95 15.18
CA GLY A 243 -18.77 20.26 14.68
C GLY A 243 -19.81 20.94 13.79
N ARG A 244 -19.37 21.96 13.04
CA ARG A 244 -20.16 22.70 12.05
C ARG A 244 -20.73 21.77 10.98
N TYR A 245 -19.92 20.85 10.48
CA TYR A 245 -20.41 19.77 9.60
C TYR A 245 -21.05 18.68 10.47
N LYS A 246 -22.24 19.01 10.98
CA LYS A 246 -23.12 18.06 11.64
C LYS A 246 -23.43 16.94 10.66
N ASP A 247 -23.53 15.72 11.18
CA ASP A 247 -23.83 14.50 10.41
C ASP A 247 -22.68 13.96 9.54
N THR A 248 -21.51 14.60 9.48
CA THR A 248 -20.33 13.98 8.88
C THR A 248 -19.96 12.71 9.64
N LYS A 249 -19.99 11.58 8.93
CA LYS A 249 -19.69 10.25 9.48
C LYS A 249 -18.23 9.90 9.28
N LEU A 250 -17.54 9.61 10.38
CA LEU A 250 -16.30 8.84 10.36
C LEU A 250 -16.66 7.36 10.31
N ILE A 251 -16.45 6.73 9.16
CA ILE A 251 -16.77 5.33 8.88
C ILE A 251 -15.64 4.45 9.40
N VAL A 252 -16.00 3.40 10.13
CA VAL A 252 -15.13 2.30 10.53
C VAL A 252 -15.57 1.06 9.75
N PRO A 253 -14.95 0.78 8.58
CA PRO A 253 -15.39 -0.35 7.75
C PRO A 253 -15.14 -1.68 8.47
N VAL A 254 -15.98 -2.69 8.22
CA VAL A 254 -15.80 -4.03 8.81
C VAL A 254 -14.50 -4.70 8.35
N ARG A 255 -14.12 -4.46 7.09
CA ARG A 255 -12.88 -4.95 6.48
C ARG A 255 -11.89 -3.82 6.31
N PHE A 256 -10.61 -4.12 6.40
CA PHE A 256 -9.58 -3.16 6.11
C PHE A 256 -9.58 -2.88 4.60
N SER A 257 -10.16 -1.74 4.23
CA SER A 257 -10.26 -1.28 2.85
C SER A 257 -9.91 0.21 2.82
N PRO A 258 -8.66 0.55 2.43
CA PRO A 258 -8.26 1.93 2.22
C PRO A 258 -9.15 2.61 1.19
N PRO A 259 -9.46 3.92 1.34
CA PRO A 259 -10.27 4.65 0.37
C PRO A 259 -9.69 4.61 -1.04
N PHE A 260 -8.36 4.53 -1.18
CA PHE A 260 -7.70 4.46 -2.48
C PHE A 260 -6.67 3.32 -2.52
N LYS A 261 -6.61 2.62 -3.64
CA LYS A 261 -5.70 1.47 -3.85
C LYS A 261 -4.64 1.79 -4.88
N LYS A 262 -3.41 1.33 -4.65
CA LYS A 262 -2.32 1.41 -5.63
C LYS A 262 -2.47 0.25 -6.62
N VAL A 263 -2.37 0.55 -7.91
CA VAL A 263 -2.49 -0.40 -9.03
C VAL A 263 -1.34 -0.10 -9.95
N LEU A 264 -0.52 -1.11 -10.25
CA LEU A 264 0.63 -1.03 -11.17
C LEU A 264 1.45 0.24 -10.95
N THR A 265 1.97 0.40 -9.74
CA THR A 265 2.73 1.59 -9.36
C THR A 265 3.93 1.74 -10.30
N PRO A 266 4.12 2.93 -10.94
CA PRO A 266 5.22 3.12 -11.86
C PRO A 266 6.60 3.00 -11.20
N PHE A 267 7.57 2.47 -11.95
CA PHE A 267 8.91 2.18 -11.42
C PHE A 267 9.67 3.42 -10.94
N TRP A 268 9.40 4.61 -11.49
CA TRP A 268 10.03 5.86 -11.04
C TRP A 268 9.50 6.37 -9.69
N ILE A 269 8.37 5.84 -9.22
CA ILE A 269 7.79 6.15 -7.91
C ILE A 269 8.33 5.17 -6.84
N ASP A 270 8.54 3.90 -7.22
CA ASP A 270 8.94 2.83 -6.29
C ASP A 270 10.45 2.61 -6.18
N PHE A 271 11.26 3.28 -7.01
CA PHE A 271 12.71 3.14 -6.98
C PHE A 271 13.29 3.49 -5.61
N LYS A 272 13.97 2.52 -4.99
CA LYS A 272 14.72 2.70 -3.74
C LYS A 272 16.10 2.06 -3.90
N PRO A 273 17.20 2.82 -3.80
CA PRO A 273 18.54 2.26 -3.96
C PRO A 273 19.01 1.58 -2.66
N ASP A 274 18.29 0.54 -2.22
CA ASP A 274 18.65 -0.25 -1.03
C ASP A 274 18.77 -1.75 -1.34
N LYS A 275 19.34 -2.50 -0.40
CA LYS A 275 19.58 -3.94 -0.56
C LYS A 275 18.29 -4.76 -0.66
N HIS A 276 17.21 -4.30 -0.03
CA HIS A 276 15.91 -5.00 -0.08
C HIS A 276 15.31 -4.87 -1.47
N TYR A 277 15.31 -3.66 -2.03
CA TYR A 277 14.87 -3.42 -3.40
C TYR A 277 15.66 -4.24 -4.42
N LEU A 278 16.98 -4.30 -4.29
CA LEU A 278 17.80 -5.14 -5.18
C LEU A 278 17.42 -6.63 -5.08
N PHE A 279 17.18 -7.12 -3.88
CA PHE A 279 16.75 -8.49 -3.66
C PHE A 279 15.37 -8.77 -4.29
N ASP A 280 14.41 -7.86 -4.14
CA ASP A 280 13.09 -7.95 -4.77
C ASP A 280 13.20 -7.99 -6.30
N VAL A 281 14.05 -7.14 -6.88
CA VAL A 281 14.32 -7.13 -8.33
C VAL A 281 14.87 -8.48 -8.82
N ILE A 282 15.84 -9.05 -8.10
CA ILE A 282 16.45 -10.34 -8.45
C ILE A 282 15.41 -11.47 -8.36
N LEU A 283 14.58 -11.48 -7.29
CA LEU A 283 13.56 -12.50 -7.09
C LEU A 283 12.48 -12.48 -8.18
N ASN A 284 11.99 -11.28 -8.54
CA ASN A 284 11.01 -11.13 -9.61
C ASN A 284 11.57 -11.56 -10.97
N LEU A 285 12.85 -11.28 -11.24
CA LEU A 285 13.49 -11.75 -12.46
C LEU A 285 13.66 -13.28 -12.49
N ILE A 286 14.26 -13.86 -11.44
CA ILE A 286 14.61 -15.30 -11.43
C ILE A 286 13.37 -16.18 -11.26
N GLY A 287 12.35 -15.72 -10.53
CA GLY A 287 11.16 -16.50 -10.19
C GLY A 287 10.38 -17.03 -11.40
N PHE A 288 10.43 -16.32 -12.54
CA PHE A 288 9.74 -16.71 -13.77
C PHE A 288 10.61 -17.50 -14.77
N VAL A 289 11.92 -17.57 -14.57
CA VAL A 289 12.84 -18.31 -15.45
C VAL A 289 12.47 -19.80 -15.59
N PRO A 290 12.15 -20.55 -14.51
CA PRO A 290 11.78 -21.97 -14.64
C PRO A 290 10.52 -22.18 -15.49
N SER A 291 9.48 -21.37 -15.26
CA SER A 291 8.24 -21.42 -16.06
C SER A 291 8.49 -21.05 -17.53
N GLY A 292 9.35 -20.04 -17.77
CA GLY A 292 9.80 -19.67 -19.12
C GLY A 292 10.50 -20.81 -19.84
N PHE A 293 11.41 -21.50 -19.15
CA PHE A 293 12.11 -22.66 -19.68
C PHE A 293 11.15 -23.79 -20.04
N LEU A 294 10.25 -24.16 -19.13
CA LEU A 294 9.33 -25.27 -19.34
C LEU A 294 8.34 -24.99 -20.48
N LEU A 295 7.78 -23.78 -20.54
CA LEU A 295 6.88 -23.38 -21.64
C LEU A 295 7.62 -23.32 -22.97
N GLY A 296 8.82 -22.72 -23.00
CA GLY A 296 9.67 -22.70 -24.18
C GLY A 296 9.98 -24.10 -24.69
N LEU A 297 10.31 -25.03 -23.78
CA LEU A 297 10.60 -26.43 -24.12
C LEU A 297 9.38 -27.14 -24.69
N ILE A 298 8.19 -26.96 -24.10
CA ILE A 298 6.93 -27.50 -24.63
C ILE A 298 6.70 -27.00 -26.07
N LEU A 299 6.87 -25.71 -26.32
CA LEU A 299 6.65 -25.11 -27.63
C LEU A 299 7.65 -25.62 -28.68
N VAL A 300 8.92 -25.79 -28.30
CA VAL A 300 9.94 -26.39 -29.18
C VAL A 300 9.63 -27.87 -29.47
N LEU A 301 9.22 -28.64 -28.47
CA LEU A 301 8.81 -30.05 -28.65
C LEU A 301 7.57 -30.17 -29.56
N CYS A 302 6.66 -29.20 -29.50
CA CYS A 302 5.52 -29.05 -30.40
C CYS A 302 5.89 -28.44 -31.78
N LYS A 303 7.19 -28.27 -32.08
CA LYS A 303 7.71 -27.75 -33.36
C LYS A 303 7.24 -26.32 -33.69
N VAL A 304 6.95 -25.50 -32.68
CA VAL A 304 6.66 -24.08 -32.87
C VAL A 304 7.94 -23.34 -33.25
N LYS A 305 7.89 -22.49 -34.28
CA LYS A 305 9.03 -21.68 -34.72
C LYS A 305 9.59 -20.83 -33.57
N THR A 306 10.91 -20.73 -33.46
CA THR A 306 11.65 -20.02 -32.40
C THR A 306 11.06 -18.65 -32.04
N ARG A 307 10.89 -17.77 -33.05
CA ARG A 307 10.34 -16.41 -32.82
C ARG A 307 8.92 -16.46 -32.24
N LYS A 308 8.07 -17.35 -32.75
CA LYS A 308 6.71 -17.53 -32.24
C LYS A 308 6.72 -18.11 -30.82
N ALA A 309 7.61 -19.07 -30.54
CA ALA A 309 7.74 -19.68 -29.22
C ALA A 309 8.13 -18.64 -28.14
N LEU A 310 9.10 -17.77 -28.44
CA LEU A 310 9.51 -16.68 -27.55
C LEU A 310 8.39 -15.67 -27.31
N ILE A 311 7.67 -15.27 -28.36
CA ILE A 311 6.53 -14.34 -28.25
C ILE A 311 5.43 -14.96 -27.38
N ILE A 312 5.05 -16.22 -27.64
CA ILE A 312 4.03 -16.92 -26.84
C ILE A 312 4.49 -17.01 -25.38
N THR A 313 5.74 -17.38 -25.13
CA THR A 313 6.29 -17.48 -23.77
C THR A 313 6.21 -16.15 -23.03
N LEU A 314 6.65 -15.06 -23.68
CA LEU A 314 6.57 -13.71 -23.12
C LEU A 314 5.14 -13.30 -22.81
N VAL A 315 4.22 -13.46 -23.78
CA VAL A 315 2.82 -13.04 -23.63
C VAL A 315 2.13 -13.82 -22.52
N VAL A 316 2.30 -15.15 -22.47
CA VAL A 316 1.67 -16.00 -21.44
C VAL A 316 2.19 -15.62 -20.06
N LEU A 317 3.50 -15.50 -19.88
CA LEU A 317 4.08 -15.23 -18.56
C LEU A 317 3.90 -13.79 -18.10
N ALA A 318 3.91 -12.82 -19.02
CA ALA A 318 3.51 -11.46 -18.71
C ALA A 318 2.02 -11.39 -18.30
N SER A 319 1.14 -12.18 -18.94
CA SER A 319 -0.27 -12.24 -18.56
C SER A 319 -0.48 -12.87 -17.18
N VAL A 320 0.27 -13.93 -16.85
CA VAL A 320 0.28 -14.51 -15.50
C VAL A 320 0.75 -13.47 -14.48
N SER A 321 1.85 -12.78 -14.76
CA SER A 321 2.35 -11.71 -13.89
C SER A 321 1.32 -10.60 -13.71
N LEU A 322 0.70 -10.12 -14.78
CA LEU A 322 -0.35 -9.09 -14.72
C LEU A 322 -1.54 -9.57 -13.88
N THR A 323 -1.93 -10.84 -14.00
CA THR A 323 -3.02 -11.41 -13.19
C THR A 323 -2.67 -11.36 -11.70
N ILE A 324 -1.43 -11.73 -11.33
CA ILE A 324 -0.97 -11.66 -9.94
C ILE A 324 -0.97 -10.22 -9.44
N GLU A 325 -0.43 -9.28 -10.23
CA GLU A 325 -0.42 -7.85 -9.90
C GLU A 325 -1.82 -7.30 -9.63
N LEU A 326 -2.78 -7.61 -10.50
CA LEU A 326 -4.17 -7.16 -10.34
C LEU A 326 -4.84 -7.78 -9.10
N LEU A 327 -4.54 -9.04 -8.78
CA LEU A 327 -5.03 -9.68 -7.56
C LEU A 327 -4.41 -9.07 -6.30
N GLN A 328 -3.12 -8.71 -6.33
CA GLN A 328 -2.41 -8.08 -5.21
C GLN A 328 -2.95 -6.71 -4.83
N VAL A 329 -3.64 -6.00 -5.73
CA VAL A 329 -4.39 -4.76 -5.39
C VAL A 329 -5.38 -4.99 -4.24
N THR A 330 -5.87 -6.21 -4.08
CA THR A 330 -6.79 -6.59 -3.00
C THR A 330 -6.08 -7.18 -1.78
N LEU A 331 -4.76 -7.36 -1.80
CA LEU A 331 -3.94 -7.84 -0.68
C LEU A 331 -3.25 -6.66 0.03
N PRO A 332 -3.71 -6.23 1.21
CA PRO A 332 -3.17 -5.02 1.85
C PRO A 332 -1.71 -5.10 2.29
N SER A 333 -1.16 -6.31 2.39
CA SER A 333 0.26 -6.53 2.70
C SER A 333 1.17 -6.52 1.47
N ARG A 334 0.61 -6.38 0.27
CA ARG A 334 1.33 -6.36 -1.01
C ARG A 334 1.07 -5.04 -1.72
N THR A 335 2.00 -4.68 -2.59
CA THR A 335 1.92 -3.51 -3.45
C THR A 335 1.99 -3.98 -4.88
N SER A 336 1.04 -3.58 -5.72
CA SER A 336 1.12 -3.87 -7.15
C SER A 336 2.09 -2.88 -7.82
N GLN A 337 3.04 -3.41 -8.61
CA GLN A 337 4.15 -2.68 -9.20
C GLN A 337 4.31 -3.00 -10.69
N LEU A 338 4.58 -1.97 -11.49
CA LEU A 338 4.85 -2.15 -12.92
C LEU A 338 6.23 -2.81 -13.16
N SER A 339 7.19 -2.59 -12.25
CA SER A 339 8.50 -3.24 -12.30
C SER A 339 8.39 -4.76 -12.31
N ASP A 340 7.47 -5.30 -11.52
CA ASP A 340 7.31 -6.73 -11.31
C ASP A 340 6.81 -7.38 -12.59
N LEU A 341 5.86 -6.75 -13.28
CA LEU A 341 5.41 -7.18 -14.60
C LEU A 341 6.57 -7.26 -15.62
N ILE A 342 7.43 -6.24 -15.65
CA ILE A 342 8.57 -6.17 -16.58
C ILE A 342 9.60 -7.24 -16.24
N LEU A 343 9.96 -7.37 -14.96
CA LEU A 343 10.97 -8.32 -14.49
C LEU A 343 10.52 -9.77 -14.66
N ASN A 344 9.29 -10.08 -14.26
CA ASN A 344 8.70 -11.41 -14.42
C ASN A 344 8.60 -11.80 -15.90
N GLY A 345 8.16 -10.88 -16.77
CA GLY A 345 8.12 -11.10 -18.22
C GLY A 345 9.52 -11.33 -18.82
N SER A 346 10.52 -10.55 -18.37
CA SER A 346 11.92 -10.71 -18.79
C SER A 346 12.50 -12.04 -18.34
N GLY A 347 12.23 -12.44 -17.10
CA GLY A 347 12.62 -13.74 -16.54
C GLY A 347 12.05 -14.91 -17.34
N GLY A 348 10.76 -14.82 -17.66
CA GLY A 348 10.09 -15.78 -18.54
C GLY A 348 10.72 -15.87 -19.93
N LEU A 349 11.09 -14.74 -20.52
CA LEU A 349 11.76 -14.71 -21.82
C LEU A 349 13.17 -15.34 -21.75
N ILE A 350 13.95 -15.03 -20.72
CA ILE A 350 15.27 -15.65 -20.47
C ILE A 350 15.13 -17.16 -20.39
N GLY A 351 14.16 -17.66 -19.60
CA GLY A 351 13.86 -19.09 -19.53
C GLY A 351 13.57 -19.70 -20.90
N GLY A 352 12.72 -19.05 -21.71
CA GLY A 352 12.39 -19.50 -23.06
C GLY A 352 13.60 -19.59 -23.98
N VAL A 353 14.51 -18.61 -23.92
CA VAL A 353 15.78 -18.63 -24.68
C VAL A 353 16.66 -19.80 -24.25
N ILE A 354 16.79 -20.05 -22.94
CA ILE A 354 17.54 -21.18 -22.40
C ILE A 354 16.95 -22.50 -22.90
N ALA A 355 15.62 -22.63 -22.97
CA ALA A 355 14.96 -23.83 -23.49
C ALA A 355 15.25 -24.10 -24.97
N ILE A 356 15.29 -23.06 -25.80
CA ILE A 356 15.65 -23.18 -27.22
C ILE A 356 17.11 -23.64 -27.36
N TRP A 357 18.02 -23.04 -26.58
CA TRP A 357 19.43 -23.43 -26.59
C TRP A 357 19.62 -24.88 -26.15
N PHE A 358 18.99 -25.25 -25.03
CA PHE A 358 18.97 -26.62 -24.51
C PHE A 358 18.42 -27.64 -25.52
N ALA A 359 17.30 -27.33 -26.17
CA ALA A 359 16.70 -28.21 -27.16
C ALA A 359 17.56 -28.37 -28.42
N LYS A 360 18.29 -27.33 -28.85
CA LYS A 360 19.23 -27.42 -29.97
C LYS A 360 20.42 -28.33 -29.66
N MET A 361 20.91 -28.33 -28.42
CA MET A 361 22.00 -29.21 -27.99
C MET A 361 21.57 -30.67 -27.93
N ILE A 362 20.37 -30.95 -27.40
CA ILE A 362 19.91 -32.33 -27.15
C ILE A 362 19.25 -32.96 -28.37
N PHE A 363 18.59 -32.16 -29.22
CA PHE A 363 17.87 -32.64 -30.40
C PHE A 363 18.42 -32.04 -31.71
N PRO A 364 19.71 -32.24 -32.04
CA PRO A 364 20.35 -31.59 -33.19
C PRO A 364 19.66 -31.94 -34.52
N PHE A 365 19.09 -33.13 -34.67
CA PHE A 365 18.39 -33.55 -35.90
C PHE A 365 17.01 -32.91 -36.11
N ARG A 366 16.40 -32.31 -35.08
CA ARG A 366 15.11 -31.57 -35.21
C ARG A 366 15.31 -30.08 -35.58
N SER A 367 16.56 -29.62 -35.65
CA SER A 367 16.92 -28.21 -35.85
C SER A 367 16.90 -27.73 -37.31
N LYS A 368 16.70 -28.62 -38.31
CA LYS A 368 16.63 -28.26 -39.74
C LYS A 368 15.36 -27.50 -40.16
N LEU A 369 14.52 -27.09 -39.21
CA LEU A 369 13.30 -26.28 -39.43
C LEU A 369 13.39 -24.87 -38.84
N ALA A 370 14.59 -24.43 -38.45
CA ALA A 370 14.86 -23.10 -37.89
C ALA A 370 14.44 -21.95 -38.82
#